data_AF-A0A2V6EY83-F1
#
_entry.id   AF-A0A2V6EY83-F1
#
_cell.length_a   1.000
_cell.length_b   1.000
_cell.length_c   1.000
_cell.angle_alpha   90.00
_cell.angle_beta   90.00
_cell.angle_gamma   90.00
#
_symmetry.space_group_name_H-M   'P 1'
#
loop_
_entity.id
_entity.type
_entity.pdbx_description
1 polymer ?
#
loop_
_entity_poly.entity_id
_entity_poly.type
_entity_poly.pdbx_seq_one_letter_code
_entity_poly.pdbx_strand_id
1 'polypeptide(L)' 'MITRRRFLTGTAAAAGGVTLLNRLQAADQIAPPNTQPKPQPPAEPGRDYTPVITPNNISLPWKIVGGVKVYHL' A
#
# COMPACT_ATOMS: atom_id res chain seq x y z
N MET A 1 -57.83 5.42 30.34
CA MET A 1 -56.92 4.70 31.27
C MET A 1 -55.73 4.16 30.48
N ILE A 2 -54.51 4.54 30.86
CA ILE A 2 -53.29 4.04 30.23
C ILE A 2 -52.93 2.70 30.86
N THR A 3 -52.91 1.63 30.06
CA THR A 3 -52.69 0.26 30.52
C THR A 3 -51.20 -0.09 30.47
N ARG A 4 -50.64 -0.51 31.62
CA ARG A 4 -49.22 -0.90 31.81
C ARG A 4 -48.67 -1.85 30.73
N ARG A 5 -49.53 -2.71 30.16
CA ARG A 5 -49.21 -3.61 29.04
C ARG A 5 -48.73 -2.89 27.79
N ARG A 6 -49.35 -1.77 27.42
CA ARG A 6 -48.96 -1.00 26.22
C ARG A 6 -47.61 -0.30 26.41
N PHE A 7 -47.29 0.08 27.64
CA PHE A 7 -46.00 0.68 27.97
C PHE A 7 -44.86 -0.34 27.84
N LEU A 8 -45.06 -1.55 28.38
CA LEU A 8 -44.05 -2.62 28.32
C LEU A 8 -43.80 -3.14 26.90
N THR A 9 -44.82 -3.24 26.05
CA THR A 9 -44.65 -3.64 24.64
C THR A 9 -43.98 -2.56 23.79
N GLY A 10 -44.14 -1.28 24.13
CA GLY A 10 -43.52 -0.17 23.40
C GLY A 10 -42.01 -0.01 23.67
N THR A 11 -41.58 -0.27 24.91
CA THR A 11 -40.16 -0.11 25.30
C THR A 11 -39.27 -1.26 24.85
N ALA A 12 -39.80 -2.47 24.69
CA ALA A 12 -39.02 -3.63 24.25
C ALA A 12 -38.54 -3.53 22.78
N ALA A 13 -39.31 -2.87 21.92
CA ALA A 13 -38.96 -2.71 20.51
C ALA A 13 -37.81 -1.69 20.29
N ALA A 14 -37.68 -0.68 21.15
CA ALA A 14 -36.67 0.37 20.99
C ALA A 14 -35.28 -0.03 21.50
N ALA A 15 -35.19 -0.87 22.55
CA ALA A 15 -33.91 -1.25 23.15
C ALA A 15 -33.14 -2.30 22.33
N GLY A 16 -33.83 -3.18 21.60
CA GLY A 16 -33.20 -4.24 20.79
C GLY A 16 -32.63 -3.77 19.44
N GLY A 17 -33.11 -2.65 18.91
CA GLY A 17 -32.69 -2.15 17.58
C GLY A 17 -31.31 -1.49 17.57
N VAL A 18 -30.91 -0.84 18.67
CA VAL A 18 -29.68 -0.02 18.71
C VAL A 18 -28.42 -0.87 18.80
N THR A 19 -28.47 -2.04 19.44
CA THR A 19 -27.28 -2.89 19.61
C THR A 19 -26.85 -3.61 18.33
N LEU A 20 -27.78 -3.85 17.39
CA LEU A 20 -27.48 -4.47 16.10
C LEU A 20 -26.84 -3.47 15.12
N LEU A 21 -27.22 -2.19 15.17
CA LEU A 21 -26.65 -1.13 14.34
C LEU A 21 -25.16 -0.90 14.65
N ASN A 22 -24.75 -0.94 15.92
CA ASN A 22 -23.35 -0.78 16.31
C ASN A 22 -22.44 -1.92 15.82
N ARG A 23 -22.95 -3.14 15.67
CA ARG A 23 -22.14 -4.29 15.21
C ARG A 23 -21.85 -4.27 13.72
N LEU A 24 -22.76 -3.74 12.90
CA LEU A 24 -22.56 -3.66 11.46
C LEU A 24 -21.54 -2.57 11.09
N GLN A 25 -21.45 -1.48 11.85
CA GLN A 25 -20.49 -0.41 11.60
C GLN A 25 -19.05 -0.75 12.00
N ALA A 26 -18.86 -1.73 12.90
CA ALA A 26 -17.52 -2.14 13.34
C ALA A 26 -16.81 -3.09 12.34
N ALA A 27 -17.52 -3.58 11.32
CA ALA A 27 -16.97 -4.53 10.34
C ALA A 27 -16.26 -3.85 9.15
N ASP A 28 -16.41 -2.53 8.97
CA ASP A 28 -15.91 -1.81 7.78
C ASP A 28 -14.53 -1.14 7.95
N GLN A 29 -13.89 -1.27 9.12
CA GLN A 29 -12.70 -0.47 9.46
C GLN A 29 -11.50 -1.36 9.77
N ILE A 30 -11.12 -2.23 8.83
CA ILE A 30 -9.77 -2.81 8.80
C ILE A 30 -9.22 -2.65 7.37
N ALA A 31 -8.98 -1.40 6.98
CA ALA A 31 -8.16 -1.14 5.82
C ALA A 31 -6.71 -1.53 6.18
N PRO A 32 -6.04 -2.40 5.41
CA PRO A 32 -4.63 -2.69 5.65
C PRO A 32 -3.83 -1.37 5.59
N PRO A 33 -2.82 -1.18 6.45
CA PRO A 33 -1.96 -0.01 6.35
C PRO A 33 -1.34 0.00 4.95
N ASN A 34 -1.69 1.01 4.16
CA ASN A 34 -1.15 1.23 2.83
C ASN A 34 0.27 1.78 2.97
N THR A 35 1.20 0.95 3.45
CA THR A 35 2.62 1.26 3.53
C THR A 35 3.26 1.07 2.16
N GLN A 36 2.90 1.92 1.21
CA GLN A 36 3.71 2.05 0.01
C GLN A 36 5.07 2.64 0.42
N PRO A 37 6.20 1.99 0.07
CA PRO A 37 7.51 2.56 0.35
C PRO A 37 7.60 3.90 -0.37
N LYS A 38 7.99 4.94 0.38
CA LYS A 38 8.25 6.25 -0.21
C LYS A 38 9.38 6.12 -1.24
N PRO A 39 9.26 6.72 -2.44
CA PRO A 39 10.35 6.76 -3.40
C PRO A 39 11.61 7.34 -2.75
N GLN A 40 12.71 6.60 -2.86
CA GLN A 40 14.03 7.03 -2.39
C GLN A 40 14.76 7.75 -3.53
N PRO A 41 15.59 8.77 -3.21
CA PRO A 41 16.45 9.37 -4.21
C PRO A 41 17.46 8.33 -4.76
N PRO A 42 17.91 8.46 -6.02
CA PRO A 42 18.98 7.63 -6.56
C PRO A 42 20.29 7.77 -5.78
N ALA A 43 21.10 6.72 -5.80
CA ALA A 43 22.42 6.73 -5.19
C ALA A 43 23.39 7.69 -5.91
N GLU A 44 24.16 8.46 -5.15
CA GLU A 44 25.15 9.43 -5.61
C GLU A 44 26.55 8.78 -5.71
N PRO A 45 27.24 8.82 -6.87
CA PRO A 45 28.60 8.33 -6.99
C PRO A 45 29.57 9.10 -6.08
N GLY A 46 30.48 8.39 -5.43
CA GLY A 46 31.44 8.94 -4.46
C GLY A 46 30.89 9.16 -3.06
N ARG A 47 29.56 9.12 -2.89
CA ARG A 47 28.88 9.14 -1.59
C ARG A 47 28.33 7.77 -1.22
N ASP A 48 27.52 7.20 -2.12
CA ASP A 48 26.78 5.96 -1.88
C ASP A 48 27.46 4.73 -2.52
N TYR A 49 28.29 4.93 -3.54
CA TYR A 49 29.11 3.88 -4.17
C TYR A 49 30.38 4.43 -4.81
N THR A 50 31.41 3.58 -4.93
CA THR A 50 32.65 3.92 -5.65
C THR A 50 32.51 3.54 -7.13
N PRO A 51 32.59 4.50 -8.08
CA PRO A 51 32.47 4.18 -9.50
C PRO A 51 33.72 3.46 -10.03
N VAL A 52 33.52 2.52 -10.95
CA VAL A 52 34.61 1.93 -11.73
C VAL A 52 34.97 2.89 -12.86
N ILE A 53 36.24 3.27 -12.93
CA ILE A 53 36.76 4.15 -13.99
C ILE A 53 37.31 3.28 -15.12
N THR A 54 36.79 3.46 -16.33
CA THR A 54 37.31 2.80 -17.53
C THR A 54 38.68 3.37 -17.89
N PRO A 55 39.76 2.57 -17.92
CA PRO A 55 41.08 3.03 -18.33
C PRO A 55 41.03 3.68 -19.72
N ASN A 56 41.68 4.84 -19.89
CA ASN A 56 41.74 5.61 -21.13
C ASN A 56 40.38 6.03 -21.72
N ASN A 57 39.26 5.91 -20.98
CA ASN A 57 37.91 6.18 -21.47
C ASN A 57 37.51 5.37 -22.73
N ILE A 58 38.20 4.27 -23.04
CA ILE A 58 37.91 3.43 -24.21
C ILE A 58 37.10 2.22 -23.78
N SER A 59 35.98 1.98 -24.45
CA SER A 59 35.23 0.72 -24.36
C SER A 59 35.60 -0.17 -25.54
N LEU A 60 35.59 -1.48 -25.35
CA LEU A 60 35.81 -2.43 -26.46
C LEU A 60 34.81 -2.16 -27.59
N PRO A 61 35.23 -2.17 -28.88
CA PRO A 61 34.33 -1.98 -30.00
C PRO A 61 33.13 -2.93 -29.93
N TRP A 62 31.94 -2.39 -30.16
CA TRP A 62 30.69 -3.14 -30.08
C TRP A 62 29.77 -2.78 -31.23
N LYS A 63 28.84 -3.68 -31.54
CA LYS A 63 27.77 -3.48 -32.53
C LYS A 63 26.44 -4.01 -32.01
N ILE A 64 25.33 -3.46 -32.51
CA ILE A 64 24.00 -4.03 -32.29
C ILE A 64 23.76 -5.12 -33.32
N VAL A 65 23.40 -6.32 -32.87
CA VAL A 65 22.96 -7.42 -33.73
C VAL A 65 21.64 -7.94 -33.17
N GLY A 66 20.56 -7.83 -33.93
CA GLY A 66 19.22 -8.29 -33.49
C GLY A 66 18.70 -7.62 -32.22
N GLY A 67 19.08 -6.36 -31.96
CA GLY A 67 18.66 -5.63 -30.75
C GLY A 67 19.54 -5.84 -29.51
N VAL A 68 20.57 -6.69 -29.61
CA VAL A 68 21.50 -6.96 -28.49
C VAL A 68 22.86 -6.29 -28.75
N LYS A 69 23.46 -5.75 -27.68
CA LYS A 69 24.82 -5.18 -27.70
C LYS A 69 25.85 -6.30 -27.65
N VAL A 70 26.60 -6.48 -28.74
CA VAL A 70 27.61 -7.56 -28.89
C VAL A 70 29.02 -6.98 -28.88
N TYR A 71 29.87 -7.56 -28.03
CA TYR A 71 31.32 -7.34 -27.94
C TYR A 71 32.06 -8.54 -28.54
N HIS A 72 33.21 -8.33 -29.18
CA HIS A 72 34.09 -9.42 -29.61
C HIS A 72 35.38 -9.31 -28.79
N LEU A 73 35.59 -10.29 -27.91
CA LEU A 73 36.76 -10.41 -27.05
C LEU A 73 37.87 -11.20 -27.75
#